data_AF-A0A6P0Q3R3-F1
#
_entry.id   AF-A0A6P0Q3R3-F1
#
_cell.length_a   1.000
_cell.length_b   1.000
_cell.length_c   1.000
_cell.angle_alpha   90.00
_cell.angle_beta   90.00
_cell.angle_gamma   90.00
#
_symmetry.space_group_name_H-M   'P 1'
#
loop_
_entity.id
_entity.type
_entity.pdbx_description
1 polymer ?
#
loop_
_entity_poly.entity_id
_entity_poly.type
_entity_poly.pdbx_seq_one_letter_code
_entity_poly.pdbx_strand_id
1 'polypeptide(L)'
;MNQLSQPQPTDSDQSRWHGSLELRFAYCQGKTQPIHTYAKAPLKVQRPFYPEGLGVCHSVVLHTAGGMVAGDRLSQDIHLESGTHALITTAAASKAYGRGSASASLRNYSANHEKLSGSLNQPEARPIISSANPVNNSASLKKPETRQIIRIQVETGACLEWLPQETIVFNGAVYRQDLRVELAP
;
A
#
# COMPACT_ATOMS: atom_id res chain seq x y z
N MET A 1 4.30 53.62 -20.31
CA MET A 1 3.56 53.28 -19.08
C MET A 1 3.25 51.79 -19.13
N ASN A 2 4.25 50.93 -18.89
CA ASN A 2 4.10 49.47 -19.01
C ASN A 2 3.78 48.89 -17.63
N GLN A 3 2.57 48.36 -17.47
CA GLN A 3 2.22 47.58 -16.28
C GLN A 3 2.91 46.23 -16.37
N LEU A 4 3.76 45.93 -15.39
CA LEU A 4 4.36 44.62 -15.16
C LEU A 4 3.24 43.65 -14.73
N SER A 5 2.92 42.68 -15.59
CA SER A 5 2.05 41.56 -15.23
C SER A 5 2.71 40.74 -14.13
N GLN A 6 2.04 40.65 -12.97
CA GLN A 6 2.45 39.77 -11.88
C GLN A 6 2.26 38.30 -12.31
N PRO A 7 3.18 37.37 -11.97
CA PRO A 7 2.96 35.96 -12.21
C PRO A 7 1.81 35.46 -11.32
N GLN A 8 0.74 34.95 -11.93
CA GLN A 8 -0.31 34.26 -11.20
C GLN A 8 0.23 32.96 -10.58
N PRO A 9 -0.20 32.59 -9.36
CA PRO A 9 0.19 31.33 -8.74
C PRO A 9 -0.25 30.15 -9.62
N THR A 10 0.69 29.28 -9.97
CA THR A 10 0.46 28.09 -10.78
C THR A 10 -0.33 27.04 -9.99
N ASP A 11 -1.52 26.72 -10.50
CA ASP A 11 -2.49 25.74 -10.01
C ASP A 11 -1.91 24.31 -10.01
N SER A 12 -1.09 23.98 -9.01
CA SER A 12 -0.28 22.75 -8.97
C SER A 12 -0.61 21.81 -7.80
N ASP A 13 -1.84 21.87 -7.28
CA ASP A 13 -2.29 21.02 -6.16
C ASP A 13 -3.47 20.08 -6.51
N GLN A 14 -4.02 20.15 -7.73
CA GLN A 14 -5.27 19.46 -8.10
C GLN A 14 -5.13 18.02 -8.63
N SER A 15 -3.92 17.46 -8.83
CA SER A 15 -3.74 16.15 -9.48
C SER A 15 -2.93 15.15 -8.65
N ARG A 16 -3.30 14.97 -7.38
CA ARG A 16 -2.77 13.88 -6.55
C ARG A 16 -3.87 12.86 -6.28
N TRP A 17 -3.63 11.62 -6.65
CA TRP A 17 -4.60 10.56 -6.43
C TRP A 17 -4.69 10.20 -4.96
N HIS A 18 -5.94 10.08 -4.49
CA HIS A 18 -6.25 9.31 -3.29
C HIS A 18 -7.21 8.19 -3.67
N GLY A 19 -6.63 7.09 -4.14
CA GLY A 19 -7.35 5.88 -4.53
C GLY A 19 -7.54 4.94 -3.37
N SER A 20 -8.65 4.21 -3.37
CA SER A 20 -9.00 3.30 -2.30
C SER A 20 -9.70 2.06 -2.87
N LEU A 21 -9.38 0.90 -2.31
CA LEU A 21 -10.03 -0.37 -2.61
C LEU A 21 -10.42 -1.03 -1.29
N GLU A 22 -11.68 -1.42 -1.17
CA GLU A 22 -12.17 -2.23 -0.07
C GLU A 22 -12.74 -3.52 -0.62
N LEU A 23 -12.31 -4.65 -0.06
CA LEU A 23 -12.77 -5.98 -0.40
C LEU A 23 -13.15 -6.74 0.86
N ARG A 24 -14.35 -7.32 0.88
CA ARG A 24 -14.73 -8.30 1.91
C ARG A 24 -15.20 -9.58 1.24
N PHE A 25 -14.65 -10.71 1.66
CA PHE A 25 -15.00 -12.02 1.15
C PHE A 25 -15.66 -12.86 2.24
N ALA A 26 -16.66 -13.64 1.85
CA ALA A 26 -17.35 -14.57 2.73
C ALA A 26 -17.55 -15.93 2.05
N TYR A 27 -17.57 -16.99 2.85
CA TYR A 27 -17.91 -18.34 2.43
C TYR A 27 -19.37 -18.65 2.73
N CYS A 28 -20.19 -18.74 1.67
CA CYS A 28 -21.62 -19.01 1.77
C CYS A 28 -22.01 -20.15 0.83
N GLN A 29 -22.72 -21.17 1.34
CA GLN A 29 -23.29 -22.27 0.54
C GLN A 29 -22.27 -22.99 -0.37
N GLY A 30 -21.07 -23.28 0.16
CA GLY A 30 -20.04 -23.98 -0.63
C GLY A 30 -19.21 -23.09 -1.54
N LYS A 31 -19.37 -21.76 -1.46
CA LYS A 31 -18.71 -20.80 -2.35
C LYS A 31 -18.12 -19.63 -1.57
N THR A 32 -16.84 -19.33 -1.79
CA THR A 32 -16.26 -18.04 -1.40
C THR A 32 -16.67 -16.98 -2.41
N GLN A 33 -17.05 -15.78 -2.00
CA GLN A 33 -17.27 -14.67 -2.93
C GLN A 33 -17.08 -13.31 -2.25
N PRO A 34 -16.76 -12.24 -3.02
CA PRO A 34 -16.82 -10.90 -2.45
C PRO A 34 -18.26 -10.52 -2.13
N ILE A 35 -18.50 -10.14 -0.88
CA ILE A 35 -19.77 -9.61 -0.38
C ILE A 35 -19.76 -8.08 -0.31
N HIS A 36 -18.57 -7.46 -0.36
CA HIS A 36 -18.38 -6.02 -0.49
C HIS A 36 -17.24 -5.74 -1.47
N THR A 37 -17.45 -4.75 -2.34
CA THR A 37 -16.41 -4.24 -3.24
C THR A 37 -16.65 -2.75 -3.44
N TYR A 38 -15.76 -1.93 -2.87
CA TYR A 38 -15.70 -0.50 -3.14
C TYR A 38 -14.38 -0.18 -3.80
N ALA A 39 -14.42 0.57 -4.91
CA ALA A 39 -13.21 0.94 -5.64
C ALA A 39 -13.31 2.41 -6.07
N LYS A 40 -12.29 3.18 -5.68
CA LYS A 40 -12.07 4.55 -6.11
C LYS A 40 -10.82 4.59 -6.99
N ALA A 41 -10.92 5.31 -8.10
CA ALA A 41 -9.82 5.48 -9.03
C ALA A 41 -8.51 5.91 -8.31
N PRO A 42 -7.35 5.38 -8.73
CA PRO A 42 -7.14 4.54 -9.92
C PRO A 42 -7.29 3.03 -9.69
N LEU A 43 -7.84 2.57 -8.56
CA LEU A 43 -7.99 1.13 -8.28
C LEU A 43 -9.29 0.57 -8.87
N LYS A 44 -9.21 -0.65 -9.41
CA LYS A 44 -10.35 -1.48 -9.83
C LYS A 44 -10.09 -2.94 -9.52
N VAL A 45 -11.15 -3.75 -9.53
CA VAL A 45 -11.08 -5.21 -9.39
C VAL A 45 -11.83 -5.85 -10.54
N GLN A 46 -11.21 -6.85 -11.16
CA GLN A 46 -11.85 -7.67 -12.19
C GLN A 46 -12.95 -8.53 -11.58
N ARG A 47 -13.89 -8.97 -12.42
CA ARG A 47 -14.91 -9.92 -11.99
C ARG A 47 -14.21 -11.18 -11.41
N PRO A 48 -14.57 -11.63 -10.20
CA PRO A 48 -13.98 -12.82 -9.61
C PRO A 48 -14.22 -14.07 -10.45
N PHE A 49 -13.28 -15.00 -10.41
CA PHE A 49 -13.34 -16.28 -11.10
C PHE A 49 -12.81 -17.42 -10.21
N TYR A 50 -13.09 -18.67 -10.60
CA TYR A 50 -13.01 -19.85 -9.72
C TYR A 50 -12.33 -21.03 -10.42
N PRO A 51 -11.04 -20.92 -10.80
CA PRO A 51 -10.35 -21.96 -11.56
C PRO A 51 -10.13 -23.24 -10.74
N GLU A 52 -10.07 -23.13 -9.42
CA GLU A 52 -9.85 -24.23 -8.47
C GLU A 52 -11.16 -24.74 -7.83
N GLY A 53 -12.31 -24.27 -8.34
CA GLY A 53 -13.64 -24.56 -7.80
C GLY A 53 -14.20 -23.43 -6.94
N LEU A 54 -15.48 -23.54 -6.55
CA LEU A 54 -16.23 -22.46 -5.90
C LEU A 54 -15.69 -22.08 -4.50
N GLY A 55 -14.94 -22.97 -3.85
CA GLY A 55 -14.34 -22.71 -2.54
C GLY A 55 -13.24 -21.66 -2.56
N VAL A 56 -12.54 -21.47 -3.70
CA VAL A 56 -11.39 -20.57 -3.83
C VAL A 56 -11.72 -19.44 -4.79
N CYS A 57 -11.81 -18.21 -4.27
CA CYS A 57 -12.15 -17.04 -5.06
C CYS A 57 -10.89 -16.31 -5.55
N HIS A 58 -10.68 -16.26 -6.87
CA HIS A 58 -9.57 -15.53 -7.48
C HIS A 58 -10.00 -14.12 -7.86
N SER A 59 -9.27 -13.11 -7.38
CA SER A 59 -9.51 -11.70 -7.66
C SER A 59 -8.24 -11.00 -8.15
N VAL A 60 -8.37 -10.28 -9.26
CA VAL A 60 -7.28 -9.50 -9.85
C VAL A 60 -7.53 -8.02 -9.61
N VAL A 61 -6.62 -7.37 -8.91
CA VAL A 61 -6.60 -5.92 -8.69
C VAL A 61 -5.89 -5.22 -9.85
N LEU A 62 -6.45 -4.10 -10.28
CA LEU A 62 -5.94 -3.29 -11.36
C LEU A 62 -5.67 -1.88 -10.86
N HIS A 63 -4.52 -1.34 -11.25
CA HIS A 63 -4.25 0.07 -11.20
C HIS A 63 -4.44 0.63 -12.61
N THR A 64 -5.50 1.40 -12.84
CA THR A 64 -5.86 1.86 -14.20
C THR A 64 -5.04 3.06 -14.67
N ALA A 65 -4.27 3.69 -13.80
CA ALA A 65 -3.31 4.72 -14.18
C ALA A 65 -1.93 4.10 -14.52
N GLY A 66 -1.08 4.85 -15.23
CA GLY A 66 0.26 4.38 -15.66
C GLY A 66 1.26 4.11 -14.52
N GLY A 67 0.95 4.61 -13.32
CA GLY A 67 1.67 4.41 -12.07
C GLY A 67 1.39 5.58 -11.14
N MET A 68 2.01 5.55 -9.97
CA MET A 68 1.91 6.59 -8.96
C MET A 68 3.02 7.63 -9.11
N VAL A 69 2.71 8.88 -8.80
CA VAL A 69 3.68 9.98 -8.73
C VAL A 69 3.76 10.55 -7.33
N ALA A 70 4.72 11.45 -7.10
CA ALA A 70 4.95 12.12 -5.83
C ALA A 70 3.64 12.72 -5.25
N GLY A 71 3.29 12.29 -4.04
CA GLY A 71 2.09 12.73 -3.34
C GLY A 71 0.85 11.85 -3.53
N ASP A 72 0.87 10.90 -4.47
CA ASP A 72 -0.21 9.92 -4.63
C ASP A 72 -0.30 8.99 -3.42
N ARG A 73 -1.53 8.59 -3.11
CA ARG A 73 -1.87 7.71 -1.99
C ARG A 73 -2.86 6.65 -2.44
N LEU A 74 -2.50 5.39 -2.23
CA LEU A 74 -3.38 4.26 -2.46
C LEU A 74 -3.64 3.53 -1.13
N SER A 75 -4.90 3.21 -0.84
CA SER A 75 -5.28 2.32 0.26
C SER A 75 -5.97 1.08 -0.25
N GLN A 76 -5.65 -0.07 0.35
CA GLN A 76 -6.30 -1.35 0.10
C GLN A 76 -6.66 -1.96 1.44
N ASP A 77 -7.95 -2.10 1.71
CA ASP A 77 -8.49 -2.73 2.92
C ASP A 77 -9.16 -4.05 2.51
N ILE A 78 -8.60 -5.16 2.96
CA ILE A 78 -8.99 -6.52 2.56
C ILE A 78 -9.38 -7.29 3.82
N HIS A 79 -10.58 -7.87 3.82
CA HIS A 79 -11.09 -8.66 4.93
C HIS A 79 -11.62 -9.99 4.40
N LEU A 80 -11.13 -11.08 4.97
CA LEU A 80 -11.64 -12.42 4.75
C LEU A 80 -12.41 -12.85 6.00
N GLU A 81 -13.72 -13.04 5.85
CA GLU A 81 -14.55 -13.61 6.90
C GLU A 81 -14.21 -15.09 7.12
N SER A 82 -14.60 -15.63 8.27
CA SER A 82 -14.29 -16.98 8.72
C SER A 82 -14.54 -18.06 7.64
N GLY A 83 -13.61 -19.01 7.51
CA GLY A 83 -13.70 -20.13 6.56
C GLY A 83 -13.51 -19.77 5.07
N THR A 84 -13.19 -18.52 4.75
CA THR A 84 -13.01 -18.04 3.37
C THR A 84 -11.66 -18.45 2.79
N HIS A 85 -11.60 -18.80 1.49
CA HIS A 85 -10.33 -18.94 0.76
C HIS A 85 -10.32 -18.02 -0.46
N ALA A 86 -9.41 -17.05 -0.48
CA ALA A 86 -9.23 -16.14 -1.61
C ALA A 86 -7.78 -16.06 -2.07
N LEU A 87 -7.59 -15.93 -3.39
CA LEU A 87 -6.34 -15.54 -4.01
C LEU A 87 -6.50 -14.14 -4.58
N ILE A 88 -5.61 -13.23 -4.17
CA ILE A 88 -5.60 -11.86 -4.69
C ILE A 88 -4.23 -11.56 -5.32
N THR A 89 -4.26 -11.15 -6.58
CA THR A 89 -3.07 -10.75 -7.34
C THR A 89 -3.28 -9.40 -8.03
N THR A 90 -2.21 -8.84 -8.61
CA THR A 90 -2.30 -7.65 -9.45
C THR A 90 -2.02 -7.99 -10.90
N ALA A 91 -2.74 -7.36 -11.83
CA ALA A 91 -2.54 -7.59 -13.27
C ALA A 91 -1.17 -7.08 -13.76
N ALA A 92 -0.57 -6.15 -13.02
CA ALA A 92 0.71 -5.53 -13.36
C ALA A 92 1.45 -5.10 -12.09
N ALA A 93 2.76 -4.88 -12.25
CA ALA A 93 3.62 -4.23 -11.27
C ALA A 93 3.10 -2.85 -10.89
N SER A 94 3.12 -2.53 -9.60
CA SER A 94 2.97 -1.15 -9.14
C SER A 94 4.19 -0.35 -9.58
N LYS A 95 3.98 0.82 -10.19
CA LYS A 95 5.06 1.69 -10.69
C LYS A 95 5.05 3.00 -9.92
N ALA A 96 6.19 3.42 -9.38
CA ALA A 96 6.34 4.72 -8.72
C ALA A 96 7.35 5.59 -9.46
N TYR A 97 6.95 6.79 -9.83
CA TYR A 97 7.75 7.74 -10.60
C TYR A 97 8.14 8.96 -9.76
N GLY A 98 9.29 9.54 -10.06
CA GLY A 98 9.62 10.87 -9.57
C GLY A 98 10.70 11.55 -10.40
N ARG A 99 11.27 12.63 -9.86
CA ARG A 99 12.32 13.44 -10.50
C ARG A 99 13.57 13.45 -9.61
N GLY A 100 14.75 13.24 -10.17
CA GLY A 100 16.03 13.19 -9.42
C GLY A 100 16.45 11.76 -9.04
N SER A 101 17.14 11.55 -7.92
CA SER A 101 17.57 10.23 -7.43
C SER A 101 16.46 9.46 -6.70
N ALA A 102 16.40 8.14 -6.90
CA ALA A 102 15.38 7.25 -6.32
C ALA A 102 15.68 6.87 -4.86
N SER A 103 14.62 6.70 -4.07
CA SER A 103 14.65 6.09 -2.73
C SER A 103 13.37 5.32 -2.47
N ALA A 104 13.47 4.09 -1.95
CA ALA A 104 12.33 3.25 -1.61
C ALA A 104 12.43 2.75 -0.18
N SER A 105 11.32 2.67 0.53
CA SER A 105 11.24 1.98 1.83
C SER A 105 10.00 1.11 1.90
N LEU A 106 10.17 -0.12 2.40
CA LEU A 106 9.07 -1.04 2.68
C LEU A 106 9.01 -1.25 4.20
N ARG A 107 7.81 -1.09 4.79
CA ARG A 107 7.58 -1.39 6.20
C ARG A 107 6.49 -2.44 6.30
N ASN A 108 6.88 -3.63 6.75
CA ASN A 108 5.97 -4.73 7.02
C ASN A 108 5.69 -4.79 8.52
N TYR A 109 4.41 -4.80 8.89
CA TYR A 109 3.97 -5.05 10.25
C TYR A 109 3.08 -6.29 10.24
N SER A 110 3.60 -7.39 10.79
CA SER A 110 2.78 -8.51 11.22
C SER A 110 2.42 -8.29 12.69
N ALA A 111 1.14 -8.35 13.03
CA ALA A 111 0.72 -8.36 14.41
C ALA A 111 0.02 -9.69 14.65
N ASN A 112 0.60 -10.60 15.45
CA ASN A 112 -0.09 -11.76 16.00
C ASN A 112 0.38 -12.08 17.44
N HIS A 113 -0.63 -12.36 18.26
CA HIS A 113 -0.68 -12.96 19.60
C HIS A 113 -0.04 -12.21 20.79
N GLU A 114 -0.90 -11.81 21.72
CA GLU A 114 -0.55 -11.43 23.09
C GLU A 114 0.43 -12.43 23.70
N LYS A 115 1.61 -11.94 24.10
CA LYS A 115 2.44 -12.61 25.11
C LYS A 115 1.87 -12.27 26.48
N LEU A 116 1.19 -13.23 27.11
CA LEU A 116 1.03 -13.23 28.57
C LEU A 116 2.34 -13.68 29.23
N SER A 117 2.87 -12.77 30.05
CA SER A 117 3.86 -12.94 31.13
C SER A 117 5.34 -13.16 30.77
N GLY A 118 6.22 -12.41 31.45
CA GLY A 118 7.65 -12.72 31.59
C GLY A 118 8.59 -11.53 31.34
N SER A 119 8.78 -10.69 32.35
CA SER A 119 9.84 -9.68 32.44
C SER A 119 11.23 -10.30 32.30
N LEU A 120 12.12 -9.71 31.49
CA LEU A 120 13.57 -9.70 31.70
C LEU A 120 14.23 -8.61 30.83
N ASN A 121 15.23 -7.98 31.44
CA ASN A 121 15.81 -6.69 31.07
C ASN A 121 16.67 -6.70 29.78
N GLN A 122 16.67 -5.52 29.15
CA GLN A 122 17.58 -4.91 28.17
C GLN A 122 19.08 -5.31 28.24
N PRO A 123 19.86 -5.15 27.15
CA PRO A 123 20.51 -3.85 26.93
C PRO A 123 20.43 -3.27 25.51
N GLU A 124 20.45 -1.95 25.48
CA GLU A 124 20.40 -1.05 24.33
C GLU A 124 21.65 -1.16 23.42
N ALA A 125 21.42 -1.27 22.11
CA ALA A 125 22.46 -1.05 21.11
C ALA A 125 22.48 0.44 20.70
N ARG A 126 23.49 1.17 21.16
CA ARG A 126 23.79 2.55 20.73
C ARG A 126 24.32 2.55 19.30
N PRO A 127 23.83 3.42 18.39
CA PRO A 127 24.52 3.65 17.13
C PRO A 127 25.72 4.59 17.35
N ILE A 128 26.84 4.22 16.73
CA ILE A 128 28.07 5.02 16.67
C ILE A 128 27.81 6.23 15.76
N ILE A 129 27.88 7.43 16.32
CA ILE A 129 27.84 8.71 15.60
C ILE A 129 29.23 8.94 15.00
N SER A 130 29.35 8.88 13.68
CA SER A 130 30.53 9.42 12.97
C SER A 130 30.27 10.87 12.61
N SER A 131 31.04 11.77 13.19
CA SER A 131 31.02 13.21 12.94
C SER A 131 31.55 13.55 11.54
N ALA A 132 30.72 14.18 10.72
CA ALA A 132 31.16 15.12 9.70
C ALA A 132 30.03 16.11 9.43
N ASN A 133 30.22 17.34 9.91
CA ASN A 133 29.35 18.47 9.62
C ASN A 133 29.96 19.21 8.42
N PRO A 134 29.17 19.48 7.37
CA PRO A 134 29.29 20.78 6.73
C PRO A 134 27.95 21.50 6.76
N VAL A 135 28.04 22.73 7.25
CA VAL A 135 27.05 23.79 7.18
C VAL A 135 26.48 23.86 5.76
N ASN A 136 25.17 23.61 5.62
CA ASN A 136 24.34 24.19 4.58
C ASN A 136 22.89 24.23 5.07
N ASN A 137 22.49 25.42 5.50
CA ASN A 137 21.13 25.75 5.90
C ASN A 137 20.27 25.95 4.64
N SER A 138 19.99 24.85 3.93
CA SER A 138 18.84 24.74 3.04
C SER A 138 17.90 23.76 3.71
N ALA A 139 16.79 24.23 4.28
CA ALA A 139 15.73 23.35 4.74
C ALA A 139 15.38 22.42 3.58
N SER A 140 15.87 21.17 3.64
CA SER A 140 15.68 20.20 2.58
C SER A 140 14.19 19.93 2.53
N LEU A 141 13.49 20.59 1.61
CA LEU A 141 12.07 20.39 1.37
C LEU A 141 11.85 18.88 1.25
N LYS A 142 11.15 18.31 2.25
CA LYS A 142 10.90 16.88 2.31
C LYS A 142 10.18 16.50 1.03
N LYS A 143 10.86 15.74 0.17
CA LYS A 143 10.33 15.36 -1.13
C LYS A 143 8.98 14.64 -0.94
N PRO A 144 7.92 15.03 -1.66
CA PRO A 144 6.60 14.42 -1.49
C PRO A 144 6.67 12.92 -1.74
N GLU A 145 6.35 12.15 -0.70
CA GLU A 145 6.33 10.69 -0.71
C GLU A 145 5.06 10.19 -1.40
N THR A 146 5.20 9.20 -2.27
CA THR A 146 4.11 8.35 -2.74
C THR A 146 3.89 7.22 -1.74
N ARG A 147 2.63 6.97 -1.35
CA ARG A 147 2.33 5.98 -0.33
C ARG A 147 1.31 4.94 -0.79
N GLN A 148 1.60 3.68 -0.50
CA GLN A 148 0.65 2.56 -0.60
C GLN A 148 0.43 1.96 0.78
N ILE A 149 -0.83 1.86 1.21
CA ILE A 149 -1.24 1.28 2.49
C ILE A 149 -2.08 0.05 2.20
N ILE A 150 -1.69 -1.10 2.75
CA ILE A 150 -2.40 -2.36 2.58
C ILE A 150 -2.72 -2.88 3.97
N ARG A 151 -4.01 -3.08 4.25
CA ARG A 151 -4.49 -3.68 5.49
C ARG A 151 -5.23 -4.96 5.15
N ILE A 152 -4.86 -6.03 5.83
CA ILE A 152 -5.42 -7.35 5.61
C ILE A 152 -5.86 -7.91 6.95
N GLN A 153 -7.12 -8.34 7.01
CA GLN A 153 -7.72 -9.04 8.13
C GLN A 153 -8.14 -10.43 7.66
N VAL A 154 -7.63 -11.46 8.33
CA VAL A 154 -7.94 -12.86 8.02
C VAL A 154 -8.56 -13.49 9.27
N GLU A 155 -9.85 -13.81 9.21
CA GLU A 155 -10.56 -14.46 10.32
C GLU A 155 -10.23 -15.95 10.48
N THR A 156 -10.73 -16.57 11.55
CA THR A 156 -10.42 -17.97 11.89
C THR A 156 -10.84 -18.90 10.76
N GLY A 157 -9.93 -19.80 10.38
CA GLY A 157 -10.13 -20.74 9.29
C GLY A 157 -10.17 -20.10 7.90
N ALA A 158 -9.92 -18.79 7.77
CA ALA A 158 -9.76 -18.16 6.46
C ALA A 158 -8.31 -18.26 5.95
N CYS A 159 -8.16 -18.28 4.63
CA CYS A 159 -6.90 -18.37 3.91
C CYS A 159 -6.84 -17.27 2.84
N LEU A 160 -5.78 -16.44 2.89
CA LEU A 160 -5.45 -15.49 1.84
C LEU A 160 -4.13 -15.86 1.17
N GLU A 161 -4.19 -16.08 -0.13
CA GLU A 161 -3.01 -16.08 -1.00
C GLU A 161 -2.82 -14.69 -1.60
N TRP A 162 -1.86 -13.95 -1.06
CA TRP A 162 -1.55 -12.58 -1.48
C TRP A 162 -0.32 -12.58 -2.39
N LEU A 163 -0.55 -12.43 -3.71
CA LEU A 163 0.48 -12.55 -4.75
C LEU A 163 0.53 -11.31 -5.66
N PRO A 164 0.79 -10.10 -5.11
CA PRO A 164 0.95 -8.91 -5.95
C PRO A 164 2.24 -9.02 -6.78
N GLN A 165 2.22 -8.41 -7.97
CA GLN A 165 3.42 -8.24 -8.78
C GLN A 165 4.42 -7.30 -8.07
N GLU A 166 5.72 -7.46 -8.38
CA GLU A 166 6.80 -6.65 -7.80
C GLU A 166 6.59 -5.15 -8.05
N THR A 167 6.97 -4.31 -7.08
CA THR A 167 6.90 -2.85 -7.25
C THR A 167 8.15 -2.32 -7.94
N ILE A 168 7.96 -1.58 -9.02
CA ILE A 168 9.03 -0.93 -9.79
C ILE A 168 9.13 0.54 -9.34
N VAL A 169 10.27 0.90 -8.73
CA VAL A 169 10.55 2.26 -8.27
C VAL A 169 11.53 2.94 -9.23
N PHE A 170 11.06 3.92 -10.00
CA PHE A 170 11.87 4.63 -10.99
C PHE A 170 12.75 5.70 -10.36
N ASN A 171 13.76 6.15 -11.11
CA ASN A 171 14.67 7.19 -10.66
C ASN A 171 13.90 8.42 -10.20
N GLY A 172 14.23 8.91 -9.02
CA GLY A 172 13.59 10.09 -8.46
C GLY A 172 12.32 9.81 -7.69
N ALA A 173 11.81 8.58 -7.64
CA ALA A 173 10.66 8.27 -6.81
C ALA A 173 11.07 8.24 -5.32
N VAL A 174 10.16 8.69 -4.44
CA VAL A 174 10.21 8.44 -3.00
C VAL A 174 8.97 7.62 -2.67
N TYR A 175 9.15 6.32 -2.51
CA TYR A 175 8.06 5.37 -2.33
C TYR A 175 8.06 4.74 -0.94
N ARG A 176 6.87 4.67 -0.33
CA ARG A 176 6.63 3.96 0.91
C ARG A 176 5.46 3.00 0.77
N GLN A 177 5.68 1.74 1.14
CA GLN A 177 4.60 0.78 1.37
C GLN A 177 4.49 0.47 2.86
N ASP A 178 3.27 0.56 3.38
CA ASP A 178 2.90 0.07 4.70
C ASP A 178 1.95 -1.12 4.52
N LEU A 179 2.40 -2.34 4.86
CA LEU A 179 1.58 -3.55 4.87
C LEU A 179 1.32 -3.97 6.31
N ARG A 180 0.04 -4.08 6.69
CA ARG A 180 -0.42 -4.61 7.98
C ARG A 180 -1.29 -5.84 7.76
N VAL A 181 -0.94 -6.93 8.43
CA VAL A 181 -1.70 -8.17 8.40
C VAL A 181 -2.08 -8.57 9.82
N GLU A 182 -3.36 -8.82 10.03
CA GLU A 182 -3.96 -9.29 11.28
C GLU A 182 -4.57 -10.67 11.02
N LEU A 183 -4.09 -11.70 11.73
CA LEU A 183 -4.65 -13.04 11.65
C LEU A 183 -5.42 -13.34 12.94
N ALA A 184 -6.61 -13.90 12.79
CA ALA A 184 -7.30 -14.54 13.91
C ALA A 184 -6.54 -15.81 14.33
N PRO A 185 -6.77 -16.30 15.57
CA PRO A 185 -6.18 -17.54 16.07
C PRO A 185 -6.51 -18.76 15.21
#